data_AF-A0A958N216-F1
#
_entry.id   AF-A0A958N216-F1
#
_cell.length_a   1.000
_cell.length_b   1.000
_cell.length_c   1.000
_cell.angle_alpha   90.00
_cell.angle_beta   90.00
_cell.angle_gamma   90.00
#
_symmetry.space_group_name_H-M   'P 1'
#
loop_
_entity.id
_entity.type
_entity.pdbx_description
1 polymer ?
#
loop_
_entity_poly.entity_id
_entity_poly.type
_entity_poly.pdbx_seq_one_letter_code
_entity_poly.pdbx_strand_id
1 'polypeptide(L)'
;MEISKNDNINVVEKSSQAEQIQYEKMFQLLNNSPIPPNELIHNLALFQSRQDLSRVLFMNELYQKIINVHGSIMEFGVRWGQNLTLFTSFRGIYEPFNYNRKIIGFDTWEGFPKLDEKD
;
A
#
# COMPACT_ATOMS: atom_id res chain seq x y z
N MET A 1 -1.93 10.10 -19.98
CA MET A 1 -2.75 9.10 -19.28
C MET A 1 -3.74 9.88 -18.44
N GLU A 2 -4.91 10.15 -19.02
CA GLU A 2 -5.95 10.90 -18.32
C GLU A 2 -6.50 10.00 -17.21
N ILE A 3 -6.31 10.41 -15.95
CA ILE A 3 -6.89 9.75 -14.80
C ILE A 3 -8.36 10.19 -14.79
N SER A 4 -9.24 9.33 -15.30
CA SER A 4 -10.68 9.58 -15.32
C SER A 4 -11.25 9.56 -13.90
N LYS A 5 -11.88 10.68 -13.55
CA LYS A 5 -13.00 10.91 -12.61
C LYS A 5 -13.25 9.86 -11.51
N ASN A 6 -13.06 10.32 -10.27
CA ASN A 6 -13.85 10.03 -9.05
C ASN A 6 -14.99 9.01 -9.23
N ASP A 7 -14.66 7.72 -9.16
CA ASP A 7 -15.63 6.71 -8.77
C ASP A 7 -15.76 6.78 -7.24
N ASN A 8 -16.99 6.92 -6.74
CA ASN A 8 -17.28 6.86 -5.31
C ASN A 8 -16.92 5.46 -4.80
N ILE A 9 -15.72 5.34 -4.21
CA ILE A 9 -15.25 4.10 -3.59
C ILE A 9 -16.10 3.84 -2.35
N ASN A 10 -17.14 3.01 -2.48
CA ASN A 10 -17.97 2.59 -1.35
C ASN A 10 -17.21 1.57 -0.49
N VAL A 11 -16.44 2.07 0.48
CA VAL A 11 -15.87 1.24 1.55
C VAL A 11 -16.86 1.23 2.71
N VAL A 12 -17.23 0.05 3.20
CA VAL A 12 -17.97 -0.07 4.47
C VAL A 12 -17.03 0.35 5.60
N GLU A 13 -17.11 1.61 6.01
CA GLU A 13 -16.26 2.17 7.05
C GLU A 13 -16.69 1.69 8.44
N LYS A 14 -15.84 0.87 9.06
CA LYS A 14 -15.96 0.46 10.48
C LYS A 14 -15.09 1.31 11.41
N SER A 15 -14.54 2.41 10.91
CA SER A 15 -13.70 3.33 11.66
C SER A 15 -14.52 4.15 12.66
N SER A 16 -13.90 4.53 13.78
CA SER A 16 -14.56 5.43 14.72
C SER A 16 -14.65 6.85 14.16
N GLN A 17 -15.62 7.65 14.61
CA GLN A 17 -15.73 9.07 14.21
C GLN A 17 -14.43 9.84 14.47
N ALA A 18 -13.75 9.55 15.59
CA ALA A 18 -12.47 10.16 15.90
C ALA A 18 -11.39 9.80 14.88
N GLU A 19 -11.36 8.56 14.39
CA GLU A 19 -10.42 8.08 13.39
C GLU A 19 -10.67 8.71 12.02
N GLN A 20 -11.94 8.88 11.62
CA GLN A 20 -12.32 9.60 10.41
C GLN A 20 -11.82 11.05 10.44
N ILE A 21 -12.02 11.76 11.56
CA ILE A 21 -11.55 13.15 11.73
C ILE A 21 -10.02 13.22 11.64
N GLN A 22 -9.29 12.27 12.22
CA GLN A 22 -7.82 12.25 12.12
C GLN A 22 -7.36 11.98 10.69
N TYR A 23 -8.03 11.08 9.98
CA TYR A 23 -7.73 10.78 8.58
C TYR A 23 -7.96 12.01 7.69
N GLU A 24 -9.10 12.68 7.82
CA GLU A 24 -9.40 13.92 7.09
C GLU A 24 -8.36 15.01 7.37
N LYS A 25 -7.99 15.18 8.64
CA LYS A 25 -6.95 16.12 9.04
C LYS A 25 -5.60 15.79 8.40
N MET A 26 -5.21 14.51 8.39
CA MET A 26 -3.96 14.06 7.77
C MET A 26 -3.95 14.32 6.26
N PHE A 27 -5.06 14.03 5.59
CA PHE A 27 -5.25 14.31 4.18
C PHE A 27 -5.13 15.80 3.85
N GLN A 28 -5.74 16.67 4.67
CA GLN A 28 -5.62 18.12 4.53
C GLN A 28 -4.18 18.60 4.73
N LEU A 29 -3.44 18.04 5.70
CA LEU A 29 -2.04 18.38 5.95
C LEU A 29 -1.13 17.94 4.79
N LEU A 30 -1.39 16.80 4.17
CA LEU A 30 -0.66 16.32 3.00
C LEU A 30 -0.90 17.25 1.79
N ASN A 31 -2.16 17.53 1.46
CA ASN A 31 -2.51 18.36 0.30
C ASN A 31 -2.07 19.81 0.42
N ASN A 32 -2.05 20.36 1.64
CA ASN A 32 -1.64 21.74 1.91
C ASN A 32 -0.26 21.81 2.57
N SER A 33 0.58 20.80 2.36
CA SER A 33 1.90 20.76 2.98
C SER A 33 2.76 21.93 2.51
N PRO A 34 3.44 22.66 3.42
CA PRO A 34 4.42 23.67 3.04
C PRO A 34 5.75 23.06 2.57
N ILE A 35 5.90 21.73 2.67
CA ILE A 35 7.11 21.02 2.24
C ILE A 35 7.23 21.12 0.72
N PRO A 36 8.40 21.53 0.17
CA PRO A 36 8.61 21.58 -1.26
C PRO A 36 8.28 20.23 -1.94
N PRO A 37 7.66 20.20 -3.13
CA PRO A 37 7.21 18.95 -3.77
C PRO A 37 8.32 17.89 -3.94
N ASN A 38 9.56 18.31 -4.21
CA ASN A 38 10.72 17.43 -4.31
C ASN A 38 11.15 16.81 -2.97
N GLU A 39 10.86 17.48 -1.85
CA GLU A 39 11.15 17.00 -0.50
C GLU A 39 9.98 16.19 0.09
N LEU A 40 8.76 16.39 -0.42
CA LEU A 40 7.56 15.76 0.12
C LEU A 40 7.64 14.23 0.11
N ILE A 41 8.21 13.66 -0.97
CA ILE A 41 8.38 12.21 -1.13
C ILE A 41 9.27 11.63 -0.02
N HIS A 42 10.32 12.34 0.38
CA HIS A 42 11.24 11.93 1.44
C HIS A 42 10.63 12.08 2.84
N ASN A 43 9.52 12.81 2.96
CA ASN A 43 8.85 13.12 4.21
C ASN A 43 7.44 12.53 4.31
N LEU A 44 7.10 11.55 3.46
CA LEU A 44 5.76 10.93 3.45
C LEU A 44 5.39 10.28 4.80
N ALA A 45 6.37 9.88 5.59
CA ALA A 45 6.16 9.32 6.93
C ALA A 45 5.43 10.28 7.89
N LEU A 46 5.49 11.60 7.66
CA LEU A 46 4.74 12.59 8.43
C LEU A 46 3.22 12.44 8.30
N PHE A 47 2.78 11.83 7.20
CA PHE A 47 1.36 11.68 6.85
C PHE A 47 0.85 10.24 7.01
N GLN A 48 1.64 9.36 7.65
CA GLN A 48 1.25 7.97 7.87
C GLN A 48 0.51 7.82 9.20
N SER A 49 -0.62 7.13 9.16
CA SER A 49 -1.31 6.71 10.37
C SER A 49 -0.56 5.57 11.08
N ARG A 50 -0.89 5.33 12.36
CA ARG A 50 -0.39 4.16 13.09
C ARG A 50 -0.76 2.86 12.39
N GLN A 51 -1.97 2.78 11.83
CA GLN A 51 -2.52 1.62 11.14
C GLN A 51 -1.72 1.32 9.87
N ASP A 52 -1.45 2.35 9.06
CA ASP A 52 -0.66 2.23 7.83
C ASP A 52 0.77 1.80 8.13
N LEU A 53 1.41 2.44 9.12
CA LEU A 53 2.76 2.09 9.52
C LEU A 53 2.83 0.66 10.08
N SER A 54 1.85 0.25 10.88
CA SER A 54 1.76 -1.12 11.40
C SER A 54 1.66 -2.15 10.26
N ARG A 55 0.92 -1.83 9.20
CA ARG A 55 0.80 -2.67 8.01
C ARG A 55 2.13 -2.78 7.26
N VAL A 56 2.88 -1.68 7.12
CA VAL A 56 4.24 -1.70 6.53
C VAL A 56 5.17 -2.60 7.35
N LEU A 57 5.18 -2.46 8.67
CA LEU A 57 6.01 -3.26 9.58
C LEU A 57 5.61 -4.74 9.54
N PHE A 58 4.31 -5.05 9.48
CA PHE A 58 3.83 -6.41 9.32
C PHE A 58 4.34 -7.05 8.02
N MET A 59 4.25 -6.34 6.89
CA MET A 59 4.76 -6.84 5.61
C MET A 59 6.29 -7.03 5.63
N ASN A 60 6.99 -6.15 6.34
CA ASN A 60 8.43 -6.26 6.56
C ASN A 60 8.79 -7.54 7.36
N GLU A 61 8.07 -7.83 8.45
CA GLU A 61 8.24 -9.05 9.24
C GLU A 61 7.92 -10.31 8.41
N LEU A 62 6.85 -10.27 7.62
CA LEU A 62 6.49 -11.37 6.72
C LEU A 62 7.60 -11.65 5.70
N TYR A 63 8.18 -10.61 5.11
CA TYR A 63 9.28 -10.74 4.17
C TYR A 63 10.50 -11.38 4.83
N GLN A 64 10.87 -10.93 6.04
CA GLN A 64 12.02 -11.47 6.74
C GLN A 64 11.92 -12.98 7.00
N LYS A 65 10.70 -13.50 7.21
CA LYS A 65 10.46 -14.94 7.41
C LYS A 65 10.76 -15.79 6.18
N ILE A 66 10.78 -15.20 4.97
CA ILE A 66 10.98 -15.94 3.72
C ILE A 66 12.37 -15.75 3.09
N ILE A 67 13.27 -14.97 3.72
CA ILE A 67 14.61 -14.68 3.15
C ILE A 67 15.37 -15.98 2.81
N ASN A 68 15.30 -16.99 3.68
CA ASN A 68 15.99 -18.28 3.47
C ASN A 68 15.15 -19.30 2.68
N VAL A 69 14.01 -18.89 2.12
CA VAL A 69 13.11 -19.75 1.34
C VAL A 69 13.23 -19.39 -0.13
N HIS A 70 13.64 -20.34 -0.98
CA HIS A 70 13.71 -20.12 -2.42
C HIS A 70 12.30 -20.00 -3.02
N GLY A 71 12.11 -19.09 -3.98
CA GLY A 71 10.85 -18.96 -4.72
C GLY A 71 10.50 -17.54 -5.10
N SER A 72 9.24 -17.33 -5.46
CA SER A 72 8.67 -16.03 -5.85
C SER A 72 7.65 -15.56 -4.81
N ILE A 73 7.41 -14.26 -4.77
CA ILE A 73 6.32 -13.64 -4.00
C ILE A 73 5.16 -13.37 -4.95
N MET A 74 3.96 -13.82 -4.60
CA MET A 74 2.75 -13.60 -5.39
C MET A 74 1.70 -12.90 -4.55
N GLU A 75 1.09 -11.84 -5.09
CA GLU A 75 -0.04 -11.12 -4.50
C GLU A 75 -1.27 -11.26 -5.40
N PHE A 76 -2.42 -11.60 -4.80
CA PHE A 76 -3.70 -11.71 -5.49
C PHE A 76 -4.64 -10.63 -4.92
N GLY A 77 -5.05 -9.69 -5.75
CA GLY A 77 -5.70 -8.45 -5.32
C GLY A 77 -4.67 -7.39 -4.94
N VAL A 78 -4.14 -6.71 -5.95
CA VAL A 78 -3.06 -5.72 -5.86
C VAL A 78 -3.59 -4.32 -5.55
N ARG A 79 -4.79 -3.98 -6.04
CA ARG A 79 -5.39 -2.64 -5.97
C ARG A 79 -4.39 -1.58 -6.47
N TRP A 80 -3.94 -0.67 -5.59
CA TRP A 80 -3.00 0.40 -5.92
C TRP A 80 -1.51 -0.02 -5.85
N GLY A 81 -1.21 -1.30 -5.61
CA GLY A 81 0.17 -1.82 -5.67
C GLY A 81 1.06 -1.51 -4.48
N GLN A 82 0.46 -1.17 -3.33
CA GLN A 82 1.21 -0.77 -2.13
C GLN A 82 2.13 -1.90 -1.62
N ASN A 83 1.65 -3.14 -1.60
CA ASN A 83 2.41 -4.29 -1.14
C ASN A 83 3.49 -4.73 -2.12
N LEU A 84 3.20 -4.76 -3.43
CA LEU A 84 4.22 -5.00 -4.46
C LEU A 84 5.39 -4.02 -4.34
N THR A 85 5.10 -2.75 -4.09
CA THR A 85 6.12 -1.71 -3.87
C THR A 85 6.93 -2.01 -2.61
N LEU A 86 6.28 -2.34 -1.50
CA LEU A 86 6.97 -2.74 -0.26
C LEU A 86 7.88 -3.96 -0.47
N PHE A 87 7.38 -5.03 -1.10
CA PHE A 87 8.18 -6.21 -1.39
C PHE A 87 9.38 -5.91 -2.29
N THR A 88 9.25 -4.95 -3.22
CA THR A 88 10.35 -4.52 -4.07
C THR A 88 11.43 -3.81 -3.25
N SER A 89 11.02 -2.91 -2.35
CA SER A 89 11.92 -2.24 -1.41
C SER A 89 12.60 -3.24 -0.47
N PHE A 90 11.85 -4.17 0.12
CA PHE A 90 12.38 -5.19 1.02
C PHE A 90 13.36 -6.14 0.31
N ARG A 91 13.10 -6.50 -0.95
CA ARG A 91 14.07 -7.26 -1.76
C ARG A 91 15.39 -6.51 -1.89
N GLY A 92 15.35 -5.21 -2.17
CA GLY A 92 16.54 -4.37 -2.24
C GLY A 92 17.30 -4.27 -0.91
N ILE A 93 16.57 -4.22 0.20
CA ILE A 93 17.15 -4.11 1.56
C ILE A 93 17.77 -5.45 2.01
N TYR A 94 17.06 -6.56 1.85
CA TYR A 94 17.40 -7.84 2.47
C TYR A 94 18.07 -8.84 1.52
N GLU A 95 17.79 -8.75 0.22
CA GLU A 95 18.31 -9.67 -0.79
C GLU A 95 18.95 -8.91 -1.99
N PRO A 96 19.88 -7.97 -1.76
CA PRO A 96 20.38 -7.04 -2.80
C PRO A 96 21.02 -7.74 -4.02
N PHE A 97 21.48 -8.98 -3.85
CA PHE A 97 22.11 -9.79 -4.90
C PHE A 97 21.22 -10.94 -5.40
N ASN A 98 19.98 -11.08 -4.88
CA ASN A 98 19.07 -12.13 -5.32
C ASN A 98 18.19 -11.65 -6.47
N TYR A 99 18.72 -11.74 -7.69
CA TYR A 99 17.97 -11.40 -8.91
C TYR A 99 16.85 -12.40 -9.26
N ASN A 100 16.79 -13.54 -8.58
CA ASN A 100 15.82 -14.61 -8.87
C ASN A 100 14.49 -14.44 -8.13
N ARG A 101 14.44 -13.61 -7.08
CA ARG A 101 13.21 -13.32 -6.33
C ARG A 101 12.24 -12.49 -7.18
N LYS A 102 11.33 -13.17 -7.89
CA LYS A 102 10.24 -12.52 -8.63
C LYS A 102 9.14 -12.05 -7.67
N ILE A 103 8.59 -10.87 -7.95
CA ILE A 103 7.43 -10.30 -7.25
C ILE A 103 6.35 -10.13 -8.33
N ILE A 104 5.22 -10.82 -8.17
CA ILE A 104 4.19 -10.95 -9.20
C ILE A 104 2.84 -10.56 -8.59
N GLY A 105 2.14 -9.61 -9.20
CA GLY A 105 0.82 -9.20 -8.80
C GLY A 105 -0.25 -9.65 -9.80
N PHE A 106 -1.35 -10.17 -9.29
CA PHE A 106 -2.53 -10.55 -10.07
C PHE A 106 -3.72 -9.70 -9.61
N ASP A 107 -4.32 -8.96 -10.54
CA ASP A 107 -5.51 -8.16 -10.30
C ASP A 107 -6.31 -8.05 -11.62
N THR A 108 -7.60 -7.76 -11.53
CA THR A 108 -8.43 -7.38 -12.67
C THR A 108 -8.14 -5.95 -13.11
N TRP A 109 -7.63 -5.11 -12.19
CA TRP A 109 -7.41 -3.67 -12.35
C TRP A 109 -8.69 -2.84 -12.54
N GLU A 110 -9.85 -3.49 -12.48
CA GLU A 110 -11.18 -2.91 -12.68
C GLU A 110 -12.09 -3.15 -11.46
N GLY A 111 -11.53 -3.67 -10.36
CA GLY A 111 -12.27 -4.03 -9.15
C GLY A 111 -12.90 -5.43 -9.23
N PHE A 112 -13.88 -5.71 -8.37
CA PHE A 112 -14.49 -7.03 -8.31
C PHE A 112 -15.28 -7.32 -9.59
N PRO A 113 -14.95 -8.37 -10.36
CA PRO A 113 -15.59 -8.66 -11.65
C PRO A 113 -17.03 -9.13 -11.50
N LYS A 114 -17.34 -9.82 -10.40
CA LYS A 114 -18.68 -10.22 -9.98
C LYS A 114 -18.64 -10.47 -8.47
N LEU A 115 -19.58 -9.89 -7.74
CA LEU A 115 -19.82 -10.23 -6.34
C LEU A 115 -20.77 -11.43 -6.30
N ASP A 116 -20.47 -12.43 -5.47
CA ASP A 116 -21.44 -13.48 -5.15
C ASP A 116 -22.54 -12.88 -4.26
N GLU A 117 -23.77 -13.42 -4.30
CA GLU A 117 -24.85 -12.93 -3.44
C GLU A 117 -24.56 -13.13 -1.94
N LYS A 118 -23.60 -13.98 -1.61
CA LYS A 118 -23.17 -14.27 -0.23
C LYS A 118 -22.03 -13.37 0.27
N ASP A 119 -21.41 -12.57 -0.60
CA ASP A 119 -20.32 -11.63 -0.27
C ASP A 119 -20.86 -10.21 -0.06
#